data_AF-A0A9E2IWD6-F1
#
_entry.id   AF-A0A9E2IWD6-F1
#
_cell.length_a   1.000
_cell.length_b   1.000
_cell.length_c   1.000
_cell.angle_alpha   90.00
_cell.angle_beta   90.00
_cell.angle_gamma   90.00
#
_symmetry.space_group_name_H-M   'P 1'
#
loop_
_entity.id
_entity.type
_entity.pdbx_description
1 polymer ?
#
loop_
_entity_poly.entity_id
_entity_poly.type
_entity_poly.pdbx_seq_one_letter_code
_entity_poly.pdbx_strand_id
1 'polypeptide(L)'
;TLATFFPPEIGVKADPLAPPPEDVKPEWYFLFLLQTLKLFPGSIMGLNGETIAILLVSGGILFFFLIPFFDRKTSRGEKSPLFTWIGVIYLLYFLTMTVVGYLS
;
A
#
# COMPACT_ATOMS: atom_id res chain seq x y z
N THR A 1 -10.99 9.53 -21.56
CA THR A 1 -10.78 8.68 -22.75
C THR A 1 -10.67 7.20 -22.38
N LEU A 2 -9.81 6.76 -21.46
CA LEU A 2 -9.74 5.34 -21.07
C LEU A 2 -11.08 4.78 -20.57
N ALA A 3 -11.77 5.49 -19.67
CA ALA A 3 -13.11 5.10 -19.18
C ALA A 3 -14.21 5.10 -20.27
N THR A 4 -13.95 5.72 -21.43
CA THR A 4 -14.89 5.72 -22.57
C THR A 4 -14.68 4.49 -23.45
N PHE A 5 -13.42 4.06 -23.63
CA PHE A 5 -13.07 2.87 -24.40
C PHE A 5 -13.18 1.58 -23.56
N PHE A 6 -12.94 1.68 -22.25
CA PHE A 6 -12.96 0.60 -21.27
C PHE A 6 -13.70 1.07 -20.02
N PRO A 7 -15.04 1.17 -20.08
CA PRO A 7 -15.82 1.55 -18.92
C PRO A 7 -15.65 0.50 -17.81
N PRO A 8 -15.37 0.91 -16.55
CA PRO A 8 -15.34 -0.02 -15.44
C PRO A 8 -16.73 -0.61 -15.21
N GLU A 9 -16.78 -1.90 -14.88
CA GLU A 9 -18.04 -2.57 -14.57
C GLU A 9 -18.67 -1.97 -13.31
N ILE A 10 -19.97 -1.65 -13.39
CA ILE A 10 -20.76 -1.31 -12.20
C ILE A 10 -21.26 -2.64 -11.66
N GLY A 11 -20.66 -3.10 -10.56
CA GLY A 11 -21.01 -4.37 -9.92
C GLY A 11 -22.47 -4.43 -9.46
N VAL A 12 -22.90 -5.62 -9.03
CA VAL A 12 -24.24 -5.83 -8.47
C VAL A 12 -24.36 -5.07 -7.14
N LYS A 13 -25.55 -4.55 -6.84
CA LYS A 13 -25.82 -3.95 -5.53
C LYS A 13 -25.52 -4.98 -4.44
N ALA A 14 -24.64 -4.62 -3.50
CA ALA A 14 -24.27 -5.49 -2.40
C ALA A 14 -25.50 -5.82 -1.54
N ASP A 15 -25.70 -7.11 -1.27
CA ASP A 15 -26.68 -7.59 -0.30
C ASP A 15 -25.98 -7.75 1.06
N PRO A 16 -26.37 -6.97 2.09
CA PRO A 16 -25.74 -7.04 3.42
C PRO A 16 -26.03 -8.34 4.18
N LEU A 17 -27.00 -9.15 3.74
CA LEU A 17 -27.34 -10.43 4.38
C LEU A 17 -26.69 -11.64 3.68
N ALA A 18 -26.14 -11.45 2.48
CA ALA A 18 -25.40 -12.47 1.78
C ALA A 18 -23.97 -12.60 2.36
N PRO A 19 -23.38 -13.81 2.36
CA PRO A 19 -21.97 -13.96 2.69
C PRO A 19 -21.10 -13.15 1.71
N PRO A 20 -19.97 -12.59 2.17
CA PRO A 20 -19.04 -11.92 1.27
C PRO A 20 -18.50 -12.92 0.22
N PRO A 21 -18.23 -12.46 -1.02
CA PRO A 21 -17.58 -13.29 -2.03
C PRO A 21 -16.26 -13.90 -1.50
N GLU A 22 -15.90 -15.09 -1.98
CA GLU A 22 -14.73 -15.82 -1.47
C GLU A 22 -13.39 -15.11 -1.76
N ASP A 23 -13.32 -14.25 -2.79
CA ASP A 23 -12.09 -13.55 -3.20
C ASP A 23 -12.28 -12.01 -3.24
N VAL A 24 -12.83 -11.43 -2.16
CA VAL A 24 -12.93 -9.97 -2.04
C VAL A 24 -11.54 -9.39 -1.83
N LYS A 25 -10.97 -8.87 -2.92
CA LYS A 25 -9.75 -8.05 -2.92
C LYS A 25 -10.08 -6.60 -3.25
N PRO A 26 -9.36 -5.63 -2.66
CA PRO A 26 -9.50 -4.23 -3.01
C PRO A 26 -8.88 -3.95 -4.39
N GLU A 27 -8.95 -2.70 -4.83
CA GLU A 27 -8.31 -2.25 -6.05
C GLU A 27 -6.79 -2.46 -6.02
N TRP A 28 -6.18 -2.57 -7.21
CA TRP A 28 -4.77 -2.94 -7.38
C TRP A 28 -3.79 -2.09 -6.56
N TYR A 29 -4.07 -0.80 -6.40
CA TYR A 29 -3.23 0.13 -5.65
C TYR A 29 -3.29 -0.07 -4.12
N PHE A 30 -4.23 -0.88 -3.62
CA PHE A 30 -4.31 -1.31 -2.23
C PHE A 30 -3.77 -2.72 -1.99
N LEU A 31 -3.48 -3.51 -3.04
CA LEU A 31 -3.06 -4.90 -2.88
C LEU A 31 -1.75 -5.04 -2.10
N PHE A 32 -0.77 -4.17 -2.35
CA PHE A 32 0.48 -4.18 -1.58
C PHE A 32 0.20 -4.00 -0.09
N LEU A 33 -0.70 -3.07 0.26
CA LEU A 33 -1.05 -2.75 1.63
C LEU A 33 -1.78 -3.92 2.29
N LEU A 34 -2.78 -4.51 1.61
CA LEU A 34 -3.47 -5.71 2.09
C LEU A 34 -2.47 -6.84 2.38
N GLN A 35 -1.56 -7.11 1.44
CA GLN A 35 -0.58 -8.17 1.59
C GLN A 35 0.40 -7.87 2.73
N THR A 36 0.76 -6.59 2.94
CA THR A 36 1.55 -6.16 4.08
C THR A 36 0.83 -6.40 5.39
N LEU A 37 -0.46 -6.07 5.48
CA LEU A 37 -1.27 -6.31 6.68
C LEU A 37 -1.35 -7.80 7.02
N LYS A 38 -1.46 -8.68 6.02
CA LYS A 38 -1.47 -10.14 6.22
C LYS A 38 -0.17 -10.68 6.85
N LEU A 39 0.95 -9.96 6.78
CA LEU A 39 2.21 -10.37 7.41
C LEU A 39 2.21 -10.18 8.93
N PHE A 40 1.28 -9.39 9.48
CA PHE A 40 1.21 -9.11 10.90
C PHE A 40 0.44 -10.24 11.61
N PRO A 41 1.07 -10.95 12.57
CA PRO A 41 0.37 -11.96 13.35
C PRO A 41 -0.62 -11.31 14.33
N GLY A 42 -1.60 -12.06 14.82
CA GLY A 42 -2.67 -11.53 15.68
C GLY A 42 -2.19 -10.81 16.96
N SER A 43 -1.02 -11.18 17.49
CA SER A 43 -0.36 -10.41 18.54
C SER A 43 1.15 -10.39 18.38
N ILE A 44 1.77 -9.25 18.68
CA ILE A 44 3.22 -9.06 18.71
C ILE A 44 3.55 -8.32 19.99
N MET A 45 4.38 -8.92 20.85
CA MET A 45 4.88 -8.29 22.08
C MET A 45 3.77 -7.70 22.99
N GLY A 46 2.59 -8.36 23.04
CA GLY A 46 1.45 -7.93 23.86
C GLY A 46 0.55 -6.86 23.22
N LEU A 47 0.86 -6.40 22.01
CA LEU A 47 -0.01 -5.53 21.22
C LEU A 47 -0.72 -6.33 20.11
N ASN A 48 -1.90 -5.86 19.69
CA ASN A 48 -2.57 -6.39 18.51
C ASN A 48 -1.72 -6.07 17.26
N GLY A 49 -1.46 -7.08 16.43
CA GLY A 49 -0.70 -6.91 15.19
C GLY A 49 -1.31 -5.90 14.23
N GLU A 50 -2.64 -5.78 14.23
CA GLU A 50 -3.37 -4.77 13.44
C GLU A 50 -2.98 -3.35 13.87
N THR A 51 -2.89 -3.09 15.18
CA THR A 51 -2.47 -1.79 15.69
C THR A 51 -1.05 -1.44 15.23
N ILE A 52 -0.14 -2.41 15.28
CA ILE A 52 1.25 -2.20 14.84
C ILE A 52 1.30 -1.92 13.34
N ALA A 53 0.56 -2.70 12.55
CA ALA A 53 0.40 -2.47 11.12
C ALA A 53 -0.06 -1.05 10.81
N ILE A 54 -1.13 -0.59 11.45
CA ILE A 54 -1.69 0.77 11.27
C ILE A 54 -0.64 1.84 11.62
N LEU A 55 0.08 1.67 12.74
CA LEU A 55 1.12 2.60 13.16
C LEU A 55 2.28 2.67 12.16
N LEU A 56 2.72 1.53 11.63
CA LEU A 56 3.79 1.47 10.62
C LEU A 56 3.37 2.12 9.31
N VAL A 57 2.15 1.86 8.84
CA VAL A 57 1.60 2.47 7.62
C VAL A 57 1.47 3.97 7.79
N SER A 58 0.91 4.42 8.92
CA SER A 58 0.77 5.85 9.22
C SER A 58 2.12 6.54 9.33
N GLY A 59 3.09 5.89 9.98
CA GLY A 59 4.47 6.36 10.07
C GLY A 59 5.15 6.45 8.70
N GLY A 60 4.92 5.48 7.82
CA GLY A 60 5.39 5.49 6.43
C GLY A 60 4.83 6.68 5.65
N ILE A 61 3.52 6.92 5.72
CA ILE A 61 2.87 8.07 5.07
C ILE A 61 3.45 9.38 5.60
N LEU A 62 3.59 9.50 6.92
CA LEU A 62 4.19 10.68 7.54
C LEU A 62 5.64 10.88 7.09
N PHE A 63 6.44 9.81 7.03
CA PHE A 63 7.79 9.85 6.52
C PHE A 63 7.83 10.38 5.08
N PHE A 64 6.96 9.89 4.19
CA PHE A 64 6.85 10.38 2.81
C PHE A 64 6.52 11.87 2.76
N PHE A 65 5.58 12.33 3.59
CA PHE A 65 5.23 13.75 3.68
C PHE A 65 6.39 14.61 4.19
N LEU A 66 7.26 14.04 5.03
CA LEU A 66 8.41 14.73 5.61
C LEU A 66 9.68 14.67 4.74
N ILE A 67 9.67 13.95 3.60
CA ILE A 67 10.82 13.87 2.68
C ILE A 67 11.39 15.26 2.33
N PRO A 68 10.60 16.30 2.01
CA PRO A 68 11.15 17.62 1.67
C PRO A 68 12.00 18.26 2.78
N PHE A 69 11.75 17.88 4.05
CA PHE A 69 12.49 18.38 5.20
C PHE A 69 13.79 17.60 5.44
N PHE A 70 13.77 16.29 5.17
CA PHE A 70 14.93 15.41 5.32
C PHE A 70 15.88 15.48 4.11
N ASP A 71 15.35 15.63 2.89
CA ASP A 71 16.10 15.65 1.64
C ASP A 71 16.21 17.06 1.03
N ARG A 72 16.89 17.95 1.76
CA ARG A 72 17.14 19.34 1.30
C ARG A 72 18.07 19.43 0.09
N LYS A 73 18.77 18.36 -0.28
CA LYS A 73 19.67 18.32 -1.44
C LYS A 73 18.87 18.29 -2.73
N THR A 74 17.85 17.44 -2.78
CA THR A 74 16.96 17.35 -3.94
C THR A 74 16.24 18.67 -4.22
N SER A 75 15.85 19.42 -3.17
CA SER A 75 15.24 20.75 -3.36
C SER A 75 16.21 21.81 -3.90
N ARG A 76 17.52 21.59 -3.80
CA ARG A 76 18.58 22.41 -4.42
C ARG A 76 18.96 21.94 -5.83
N GLY A 77 18.28 20.92 -6.36
CA GLY A 77 18.62 20.28 -7.63
C GLY A 77 19.85 19.38 -7.57
N GLU A 78 20.35 19.10 -6.37
CA GLU A 78 21.48 18.18 -6.16
C GLU A 78 20.98 16.73 -6.12
N LYS A 79 21.84 15.80 -6.55
CA LYS A 79 21.53 14.37 -6.47
C LYS A 79 21.48 13.93 -5.00
N SER A 80 20.43 13.20 -4.64
CA SER A 80 20.30 12.57 -3.33
C SER A 80 20.31 11.05 -3.45
N PRO A 81 21.49 10.41 -3.50
CA PRO A 81 21.60 8.97 -3.77
C PRO A 81 20.89 8.12 -2.72
N LEU A 82 20.89 8.54 -1.45
CA LEU A 82 20.20 7.83 -0.37
C LEU A 82 18.68 7.78 -0.61
N PHE A 83 18.05 8.93 -0.85
CA PHE A 83 16.60 9.01 -1.08
C PHE A 83 16.19 8.38 -2.41
N THR A 84 17.08 8.39 -3.40
CA THR A 84 16.90 7.63 -4.64
C THR A 84 16.82 6.13 -4.34
N TRP A 85 17.76 5.58 -3.57
CA TRP A 85 17.75 4.17 -3.19
C TRP A 85 16.55 3.80 -2.31
N ILE A 86 16.14 4.67 -1.38
CA ILE A 86 14.91 4.48 -0.58
C ILE A 86 13.70 4.36 -1.52
N GLY A 87 13.57 5.26 -2.49
CA GLY A 87 12.49 5.23 -3.48
C GLY A 87 12.51 3.97 -4.34
N VAL A 88 13.69 3.54 -4.80
CA VAL A 88 13.84 2.30 -5.60
C VAL A 88 13.46 1.07 -4.78
N ILE A 89 13.93 0.94 -3.54
CA ILE A 89 13.58 -0.18 -2.66
C ILE A 89 12.08 -0.19 -2.38
N TYR A 90 11.49 0.98 -2.09
CA TYR A 90 10.06 1.10 -1.87
C TYR A 90 9.24 0.71 -3.11
N LEU A 91 9.68 1.12 -4.30
CA LEU A 91 9.03 0.74 -5.56
C LEU A 91 9.09 -0.79 -5.78
N LEU A 92 10.27 -1.39 -5.58
CA LEU A 92 10.43 -2.84 -5.69
C LEU A 92 9.55 -3.59 -4.69
N TYR A 93 9.47 -3.10 -3.46
CA TYR A 93 8.57 -3.62 -2.43
C TYR A 93 7.10 -3.51 -2.84
N PHE A 94 6.65 -2.32 -3.28
CA PHE A 94 5.29 -2.08 -3.75
C PHE A 94 4.92 -3.04 -4.88
N LEU A 95 5.79 -3.21 -5.88
CA LEU A 95 5.57 -4.12 -7.00
C LEU A 95 5.49 -5.58 -6.55
N THR A 96 6.45 -6.01 -5.72
CA THR A 96 6.49 -7.39 -5.21
C THR A 96 5.22 -7.73 -4.42
N MET A 97 4.86 -6.87 -3.47
CA MET A 97 3.68 -7.09 -2.62
C MET A 97 2.37 -6.99 -3.40
N THR A 98 2.29 -6.11 -4.41
CA THR A 98 1.14 -6.05 -5.33
C THR A 98 1.01 -7.34 -6.14
N VAL A 99 2.10 -7.86 -6.70
CA VAL A 99 2.09 -9.12 -7.47
C VAL A 99 1.70 -10.29 -6.57
N VAL A 100 2.27 -10.37 -5.36
CA VAL A 100 1.90 -11.42 -4.40
C VAL A 100 0.43 -11.31 -4.01
N GLY A 101 -0.07 -10.11 -3.70
CA GLY A 101 -1.48 -9.92 -3.34
C GLY A 101 -2.45 -10.15 -4.49
N TYR A 102 -2.01 -9.96 -5.74
CA TYR A 102 -2.80 -10.27 -6.93
C TYR A 102 -2.89 -11.79 -7.15
N LEU A 103 -1.79 -12.52 -6.91
CA LEU A 103 -1.69 -13.97 -7.12
C LEU A 103 -2.16 -14.83 -5.94
N SER A 104 -2.25 -14.26 -4.73
CA SER A 104 -2.71 -14.94 -3.51
C SER A 104 -4.21 -15.07 -3.48
#